data_AF-A0A1G4ZCV9-F1
#
_entry.id   AF-A0A1G4ZCV9-F1
#
_cell.length_a   1.000
_cell.length_b   1.000
_cell.length_c   1.000
_cell.angle_alpha   90.00
_cell.angle_beta   90.00
_cell.angle_gamma   90.00
#
_symmetry.space_group_name_H-M   'P 1'
#
loop_
_entity.id
_entity.type
_entity.pdbx_description
1 polymer ?
#
loop_
_entity_poly.entity_id
_entity_poly.type
_entity_poly.pdbx_seq_one_letter_code
_entity_poly.pdbx_strand_id
1 'polypeptide(L)'
;MITKRFMLCLMANVLLGLASSSSTWAATKDLGNSGWIVEFDDTKVKGVEFTPTEGPRAPNTQITPKSAGTLKLTKEFAGLEPIDLKFIEKSPAAADHSGLRITLNETVKNTSQTIDWKSFGLELIDPNPVLKLNQNGNNVLGESKHAVENHPGFAHFHKDADREAFLPFTTPPGDIGDQLGKVITLTGETFARNSMRDWKGIGIHQIEELNQQRNFILRETPFAVAPPPPFSTPPIPEPETYAMLLAGLGLISAVVRRRSIKIKSVERGD
;
A
#
# COMPACT_ATOMS: atom_id res chain seq x y z
N MET A 1 14.87 46.72 -18.37
CA MET A 1 15.21 45.97 -17.14
C MET A 1 13.91 45.52 -16.49
N ILE A 2 13.49 44.28 -16.72
CA ILE A 2 12.25 43.70 -16.18
C ILE A 2 12.67 42.54 -15.27
N THR A 3 12.26 42.65 -14.01
CA THR A 3 12.59 41.78 -12.89
C THR A 3 11.91 40.41 -13.04
N LYS A 4 12.70 39.38 -13.37
CA LYS A 4 12.29 37.97 -13.23
C LYS A 4 12.55 37.53 -11.78
N ARG A 5 11.53 37.60 -10.94
CA ARG A 5 11.46 36.90 -9.64
C ARG A 5 10.04 36.38 -9.47
N PHE A 6 9.75 35.20 -9.99
CA PHE A 6 8.61 34.40 -9.55
C PHE A 6 8.84 32.94 -9.98
N MET A 7 8.42 32.01 -9.12
CA MET A 7 8.53 30.54 -9.22
C MET A 7 9.87 29.91 -8.82
N LEU A 8 10.13 29.91 -7.50
CA LEU A 8 10.91 28.85 -6.85
C LEU A 8 10.29 28.58 -5.46
N CYS A 9 9.05 28.09 -5.43
CA CYS A 9 8.39 27.71 -4.18
C CYS A 9 7.32 26.65 -4.45
N LEU A 10 7.75 25.41 -4.73
CA LEU A 10 7.08 24.14 -4.46
C LEU A 10 7.93 23.05 -5.11
N MET A 11 8.58 22.21 -4.29
CA MET A 11 9.25 20.91 -4.59
C MET A 11 10.41 20.67 -3.59
N ALA A 12 10.27 21.08 -2.33
CA ALA A 12 11.30 20.90 -1.29
C ALA A 12 10.91 19.88 -0.20
N ASN A 13 9.92 19.00 -0.44
CA ASN A 13 9.43 18.05 0.56
C ASN A 13 9.46 16.57 0.13
N VAL A 14 10.26 16.17 -0.87
CA VAL A 14 10.39 14.74 -1.26
C VAL A 14 11.84 14.31 -1.41
N LEU A 15 12.74 14.83 -0.58
CA LEU A 15 14.13 14.37 -0.52
C LEU A 15 14.66 14.34 0.92
N LEU A 16 13.80 13.99 1.89
CA LEU A 16 14.28 13.51 3.18
C LEU A 16 14.72 12.06 2.96
N GLY A 17 16.02 11.85 3.12
CA GLY A 17 16.70 10.62 2.80
C GLY A 17 15.97 9.40 3.35
N LEU A 18 15.65 8.48 2.43
CA LEU A 18 15.57 7.06 2.72
C LEU A 18 16.95 6.64 3.22
N ALA A 19 17.27 6.94 4.48
CA ALA A 19 18.23 6.14 5.19
C ALA A 19 17.66 4.74 5.13
N SER A 20 18.21 3.89 4.27
CA SER A 20 17.88 2.47 4.27
C SER A 20 18.18 2.00 5.68
N SER A 21 17.15 1.91 6.52
CA SER A 21 17.26 1.24 7.80
C SER A 21 17.78 -0.13 7.44
N SER A 22 19.04 -0.42 7.76
CA SER A 22 19.58 -1.75 7.59
C SER A 22 18.73 -2.62 8.50
N SER A 23 17.72 -3.29 7.93
CA SER A 23 16.94 -4.27 8.65
C SER A 23 17.94 -5.29 9.13
N THR A 24 18.18 -5.31 10.44
CA THR A 24 18.92 -6.39 11.05
C THR A 24 17.94 -7.56 11.05
N TRP A 25 18.15 -8.50 10.14
CA TRP A 25 17.37 -9.72 10.04
C TRP A 25 17.68 -10.57 11.28
N ALA A 26 16.88 -10.39 12.32
CA ALA A 26 17.16 -10.90 13.66
C ALA A 26 16.72 -12.36 13.85
N ALA A 27 15.70 -12.79 13.09
CA ALA A 27 15.17 -14.14 13.17
C ALA A 27 14.93 -14.77 11.80
N THR A 28 14.94 -16.10 11.79
CA THR A 28 14.68 -16.93 10.60
C THR A 28 13.64 -17.98 10.94
N LYS A 29 12.67 -18.17 10.05
CA LYS A 29 11.69 -19.26 10.12
C LYS A 29 11.83 -20.15 8.89
N ASP A 30 12.01 -21.43 9.14
CA ASP A 30 11.93 -22.48 8.13
C ASP A 30 10.47 -22.68 7.70
N LEU A 31 10.20 -22.63 6.39
CA LEU A 31 8.89 -22.87 5.79
C LEU A 31 8.67 -24.36 5.44
N GLY A 32 9.29 -25.25 6.22
CA GLY A 32 9.15 -26.69 6.14
C GLY A 32 9.79 -27.30 4.89
N ASN A 33 9.04 -28.16 4.22
CA ASN A 33 9.48 -28.86 3.01
C ASN A 33 9.39 -28.02 1.74
N SER A 34 9.00 -26.75 1.83
CA SER A 34 8.94 -25.85 0.68
C SER A 34 10.30 -25.59 0.05
N GLY A 35 11.40 -25.76 0.80
CA GLY A 35 12.72 -25.36 0.35
C GLY A 35 13.00 -23.88 0.60
N TRP A 36 12.13 -23.17 1.32
CA TRP A 36 12.27 -21.74 1.60
C TRP A 36 12.43 -21.44 3.09
N ILE A 37 13.04 -20.30 3.39
CA ILE A 37 13.05 -19.65 4.71
C ILE A 37 12.49 -18.23 4.58
N VAL A 38 12.02 -17.68 5.70
CA VAL A 38 11.74 -16.25 5.83
C VAL A 38 12.59 -15.65 6.95
N GLU A 39 13.29 -14.56 6.64
CA GLU A 39 14.03 -13.73 7.57
C GLU A 39 13.21 -12.49 7.93
N PHE A 40 13.23 -12.07 9.20
CA PHE A 40 12.46 -10.93 9.70
C PHE A 40 13.10 -10.31 10.96
N ASP A 41 12.66 -9.08 11.28
CA ASP A 41 12.96 -8.40 12.54
C ASP A 41 11.98 -8.89 13.62
N ASP A 42 12.45 -9.71 14.55
CA ASP A 42 11.62 -10.31 15.59
C ASP A 42 11.15 -9.31 16.65
N THR A 43 11.70 -8.09 16.67
CA THR A 43 11.18 -7.02 17.52
C THR A 43 9.85 -6.47 16.97
N LYS A 44 9.66 -6.55 15.65
CA LYS A 44 8.48 -6.04 14.94
C LYS A 44 7.53 -7.13 14.45
N VAL A 45 8.02 -8.36 14.27
CA VAL A 45 7.26 -9.49 13.72
C VAL A 45 7.19 -10.62 14.73
N LYS A 46 5.97 -11.07 15.06
CA LYS A 46 5.68 -12.09 16.07
C LYS A 46 4.85 -13.23 15.49
N GLY A 47 4.86 -14.37 16.17
CA GLY A 47 3.95 -15.49 15.87
C GLY A 47 4.08 -16.05 14.45
N VAL A 48 5.31 -16.09 13.90
CA VAL A 48 5.54 -16.55 12.53
C VAL A 48 5.37 -18.07 12.43
N GLU A 49 4.27 -18.50 11.82
CA GLU A 49 3.83 -19.89 11.68
C GLU A 49 3.56 -20.19 10.21
N PHE A 50 4.13 -21.28 9.70
CA PHE A 50 3.83 -21.76 8.35
C PHE A 50 3.14 -23.11 8.44
N THR A 51 1.97 -23.21 7.81
CA THR A 51 1.19 -24.45 7.70
C THR A 51 1.21 -24.88 6.23
N PRO A 52 1.96 -25.93 5.87
CA PRO A 52 1.96 -26.45 4.50
C PRO A 52 0.55 -26.84 4.07
N THR A 53 0.21 -26.62 2.79
CA THR A 53 -1.05 -27.12 2.24
C THR A 53 -0.95 -28.64 2.09
N GLU A 54 -1.62 -29.38 2.96
CA GLU A 54 -1.76 -30.82 2.83
C GLU A 54 -2.82 -31.13 1.76
N GLY A 55 -2.44 -31.91 0.74
CA GLY A 55 -3.39 -32.35 -0.27
C GLY A 55 -2.78 -33.37 -1.21
N PRO A 56 -3.59 -34.32 -1.74
CA PRO A 56 -3.15 -35.16 -2.82
C PRO A 56 -2.74 -34.27 -4.00
N ARG A 57 -1.56 -34.53 -4.55
CA ARG A 57 -1.14 -33.95 -5.83
C ARG A 57 -2.30 -34.13 -6.81
N ALA A 58 -2.85 -33.05 -7.36
CA ALA A 58 -3.85 -33.22 -8.41
C ALA A 58 -3.18 -34.08 -9.51
N PRO A 59 -3.81 -35.17 -9.96
CA PRO A 59 -3.13 -36.23 -10.73
C PRO A 59 -2.56 -35.77 -12.08
N ASN A 60 -2.85 -34.53 -12.49
CA ASN A 60 -2.40 -33.89 -13.71
C ASN A 60 -1.63 -32.57 -13.49
N THR A 61 -1.39 -32.14 -12.24
CA THR A 61 -0.57 -30.96 -11.99
C THR A 61 0.85 -31.37 -11.59
N GLN A 62 1.83 -30.82 -12.31
CA GLN A 62 3.24 -31.01 -11.99
C GLN A 62 3.64 -30.28 -10.69
N ILE A 63 2.68 -29.62 -10.05
CA ILE A 63 2.78 -28.97 -8.77
C ILE A 63 3.10 -30.00 -7.70
N THR A 64 4.28 -29.90 -7.10
CA THR A 64 4.59 -30.68 -5.90
C THR A 64 3.94 -29.94 -4.71
N PRO A 65 3.13 -30.59 -3.86
CA PRO A 65 2.46 -29.93 -2.71
C PRO A 65 3.42 -29.21 -1.75
N LYS A 66 4.71 -29.55 -1.82
CA LYS A 66 5.75 -29.11 -0.88
C LYS A 66 5.92 -27.60 -0.82
N SER A 67 5.67 -26.88 -1.91
CA SER A 67 5.99 -25.45 -2.00
C SER A 67 4.82 -24.50 -1.70
N ALA A 68 3.67 -25.03 -1.26
CA ALA A 68 2.48 -24.23 -0.95
C ALA A 68 2.11 -24.29 0.54
N GLY A 69 1.60 -23.18 1.08
CA GLY A 69 1.06 -23.17 2.44
C GLY A 69 0.50 -21.82 2.88
N THR A 70 0.04 -21.78 4.12
CA THR A 70 -0.43 -20.57 4.78
C THR A 70 0.63 -20.05 5.74
N LEU A 71 1.06 -18.80 5.56
CA LEU A 71 1.94 -18.08 6.47
C LEU A 71 1.10 -17.19 7.38
N LYS A 72 1.16 -17.43 8.68
CA LYS A 72 0.53 -16.61 9.70
C LYS A 72 1.58 -15.83 10.49
N LEU A 73 1.32 -14.56 10.75
CA LEU A 73 2.21 -13.70 11.54
C LEU A 73 1.47 -12.48 12.10
N THR A 74 2.11 -11.79 13.05
CA THR A 74 1.68 -10.49 13.55
C THR A 74 2.77 -9.45 13.32
N LYS A 75 2.43 -8.30 12.77
CA LYS A 75 3.34 -7.15 12.59
C LYS A 75 2.94 -6.01 13.51
N GLU A 76 3.90 -5.48 14.25
CA GLU A 76 3.73 -4.33 15.13
C GLU A 76 4.46 -3.12 14.55
N PHE A 77 3.70 -2.10 14.20
CA PHE A 77 4.24 -0.86 13.65
C PHE A 77 4.16 0.24 14.73
N ALA A 78 5.30 0.83 15.08
CA ALA A 78 5.35 1.94 16.05
C ALA A 78 5.20 3.32 15.37
N GLY A 79 5.31 3.38 14.05
CA GLY A 79 5.31 4.61 13.26
C GLY A 79 5.12 4.30 11.78
N LEU A 80 5.68 5.15 10.91
CA LEU A 80 5.55 5.01 9.46
C LEU A 80 6.66 4.20 8.79
N GLU A 81 7.59 3.67 9.58
CA GLU A 81 8.70 2.88 9.07
C GLU A 81 8.20 1.55 8.49
N PRO A 82 8.69 1.15 7.30
CA PRO A 82 8.30 -0.11 6.69
C PRO A 82 8.78 -1.31 7.50
N ILE A 83 8.07 -2.42 7.35
CA ILE A 83 8.50 -3.74 7.83
C ILE A 83 8.73 -4.62 6.61
N ASP A 84 9.93 -5.19 6.54
CA ASP A 84 10.32 -6.10 5.47
C ASP A 84 10.31 -7.56 5.98
N LEU A 85 9.85 -8.49 5.15
CA LEU A 85 10.03 -9.93 5.28
C LEU A 85 10.84 -10.42 4.08
N LYS A 86 11.98 -11.08 4.32
CA LYS A 86 12.86 -11.56 3.24
C LYS A 86 12.72 -13.07 3.08
N PHE A 87 12.22 -13.49 1.93
CA PHE A 87 12.07 -14.89 1.56
C PHE A 87 13.30 -15.34 0.78
N ILE A 88 13.83 -16.51 1.13
CA ILE A 88 15.07 -17.04 0.55
C ILE A 88 14.87 -18.53 0.29
N GLU A 89 15.13 -18.93 -0.95
CA GLU A 89 15.23 -20.34 -1.31
C GLU A 89 16.51 -20.92 -0.69
N LYS A 90 16.45 -22.09 -0.04
CA LYS A 90 17.58 -22.66 0.72
C LYS A 90 18.72 -23.13 -0.18
N SER A 91 18.44 -23.43 -1.43
CA SER A 91 19.40 -23.95 -2.41
C SER A 91 18.92 -23.61 -3.81
N PRO A 92 19.80 -23.57 -4.82
CA PRO A 92 19.36 -23.39 -6.19
C PRO A 92 18.36 -24.46 -6.64
N ALA A 93 17.32 -24.08 -7.38
CA ALA A 93 16.31 -25.01 -7.85
C ALA A 93 16.93 -26.07 -8.78
N ALA A 94 16.54 -27.34 -8.59
CA ALA A 94 17.02 -28.45 -9.42
C ALA A 94 16.32 -28.55 -10.78
N ALA A 95 15.21 -27.85 -10.96
CA ALA A 95 14.42 -27.73 -12.18
C ALA A 95 13.49 -26.52 -12.05
N ASP A 96 12.93 -26.09 -13.19
CA ASP A 96 11.88 -25.08 -13.19
C ASP A 96 10.61 -25.62 -12.52
N HIS A 97 10.09 -24.90 -11.54
CA HIS A 97 8.93 -25.31 -10.76
C HIS A 97 8.03 -24.13 -10.41
N SER A 98 6.78 -24.43 -10.04
CA SER A 98 5.82 -23.43 -9.53
C SER A 98 6.27 -22.76 -8.22
N GLY A 99 7.46 -23.05 -7.70
CA GLY A 99 8.10 -22.40 -6.56
C GLY A 99 7.21 -22.13 -5.35
N LEU A 100 7.58 -21.12 -4.56
CA LEU A 100 6.92 -20.76 -3.31
C LEU A 100 5.54 -20.12 -3.56
N ARG A 101 4.50 -20.68 -2.94
CA ARG A 101 3.13 -20.16 -2.96
C ARG A 101 2.62 -20.00 -1.53
N ILE A 102 2.37 -18.76 -1.14
CA ILE A 102 2.00 -18.41 0.22
C ILE A 102 0.62 -17.75 0.24
N THR A 103 -0.21 -18.22 1.15
CA THR A 103 -1.37 -17.50 1.64
C THR A 103 -0.98 -16.77 2.91
N LEU A 104 -0.79 -15.46 2.81
CA LEU A 104 -0.43 -14.63 3.96
C LEU A 104 -1.70 -14.25 4.74
N ASN A 105 -1.72 -14.67 6.00
CA ASN A 105 -2.69 -14.29 7.01
C ASN A 105 -1.97 -13.48 8.09
N GLU A 106 -2.11 -12.17 8.07
CA GLU A 106 -1.42 -11.30 9.02
C GLU A 106 -2.38 -10.58 9.94
N THR A 107 -1.93 -10.38 11.18
CA THR A 107 -2.50 -9.41 12.10
C THR A 107 -1.57 -8.21 12.14
N VAL A 108 -2.05 -7.04 11.73
CA VAL A 108 -1.30 -5.80 11.84
C VAL A 108 -1.75 -5.08 13.10
N LYS A 109 -0.80 -4.53 13.86
CA LYS A 109 -1.05 -3.79 15.09
C LYS A 109 -0.46 -2.40 15.00
N ASN A 110 -1.31 -1.39 15.19
CA ASN A 110 -0.86 -0.01 15.32
C ASN A 110 -0.45 0.25 16.77
N THR A 111 0.85 0.22 17.05
CA THR A 111 1.40 0.58 18.37
C THR A 111 1.89 2.03 18.41
N SER A 112 1.61 2.83 17.37
CA SER A 112 1.90 4.26 17.38
C SER A 112 1.09 4.96 18.47
N GLN A 113 1.73 5.89 19.17
CA GLN A 113 1.05 6.74 20.15
C GLN A 113 0.43 7.99 19.51
N THR A 114 0.83 8.35 18.30
CA THR A 114 0.58 9.68 17.72
C THR A 114 -0.08 9.65 16.36
N ILE A 115 -0.10 8.52 15.66
CA ILE A 115 -0.52 8.45 14.26
C ILE A 115 -1.59 7.38 14.07
N ASP A 116 -2.74 7.78 13.54
CA ASP A 116 -3.72 6.87 12.96
C ASP A 116 -3.36 6.61 11.50
N TRP A 117 -3.57 5.39 11.01
CA TRP A 117 -3.25 5.04 9.62
C TRP A 117 -4.50 4.88 8.78
N LYS A 118 -4.35 5.13 7.48
CA LYS A 118 -5.43 5.04 6.50
C LYS A 118 -5.40 3.72 5.74
N SER A 119 -4.21 3.26 5.40
CA SER A 119 -3.99 2.11 4.52
C SER A 119 -2.56 1.57 4.68
N PHE A 120 -2.29 0.44 4.05
CA PHE A 120 -0.95 -0.14 3.95
C PHE A 120 -0.63 -0.43 2.49
N GLY A 121 0.59 -0.12 2.08
CA GLY A 121 1.15 -0.53 0.79
C GLY A 121 1.99 -1.78 0.97
N LEU A 122 1.67 -2.84 0.24
CA LEU A 122 2.50 -4.04 0.17
C LEU A 122 3.22 -4.05 -1.17
N GLU A 123 4.53 -4.22 -1.13
CA GLU A 123 5.41 -4.24 -2.29
C GLU A 123 6.26 -5.52 -2.27
N LEU A 124 6.33 -6.21 -3.41
CA LEU A 124 7.25 -7.33 -3.64
C LEU A 124 8.47 -6.82 -4.42
N ILE A 125 9.61 -6.82 -3.73
CA ILE A 125 10.91 -6.43 -4.29
C ILE A 125 11.66 -7.71 -4.62
N ASP A 126 11.74 -8.03 -5.89
CA ASP A 126 12.51 -9.16 -6.41
C ASP A 126 13.84 -8.66 -7.00
N PRO A 127 14.97 -8.84 -6.29
CA PRO A 127 16.28 -8.41 -6.78
C PRO A 127 16.89 -9.38 -7.81
N ASN A 128 16.28 -10.54 -8.06
CA ASN A 128 16.86 -11.52 -8.96
C ASN A 128 16.82 -11.01 -10.41
N PRO A 129 17.81 -11.37 -11.23
CA PRO A 129 17.75 -11.09 -12.65
C PRO A 129 16.52 -11.78 -13.25
N VAL A 130 15.66 -11.02 -13.92
CA VAL A 130 14.55 -11.60 -14.67
C VAL A 130 15.09 -12.16 -15.99
N LEU A 131 14.77 -13.41 -16.33
CA LEU A 131 15.30 -14.11 -17.52
C LEU A 131 14.32 -14.11 -18.70
N LYS A 132 14.30 -13.14 -19.62
CA LYS A 132 13.47 -13.16 -20.85
C LYS A 132 13.68 -14.44 -21.62
N LEU A 133 12.64 -14.94 -22.25
CA LEU A 133 12.81 -15.82 -23.39
C LEU A 133 13.08 -14.95 -24.60
N ASN A 134 14.14 -15.23 -25.36
CA ASN A 134 14.29 -14.69 -26.70
C ASN A 134 13.24 -15.29 -27.64
N GLN A 135 13.18 -14.77 -28.86
CA GLN A 135 12.25 -15.23 -29.90
C GLN A 135 12.40 -16.72 -30.26
N ASN A 136 13.49 -17.37 -29.82
CA ASN A 136 13.79 -18.77 -30.03
C ASN A 136 13.52 -19.63 -28.77
N GLY A 137 12.98 -19.06 -27.70
CA GLY A 137 12.73 -19.76 -26.42
C GLY A 137 13.96 -19.91 -25.51
N ASN A 138 15.07 -19.23 -25.78
CA ASN A 138 16.27 -19.28 -24.93
C ASN A 138 16.31 -18.09 -23.95
N ASN A 139 16.85 -18.30 -22.74
CA ASN A 139 16.96 -17.26 -21.72
C ASN A 139 17.91 -16.10 -22.13
N VAL A 140 17.46 -14.85 -22.00
CA VAL A 140 18.15 -13.57 -22.25
C VAL A 140 17.70 -12.55 -21.18
N LEU A 141 18.55 -11.69 -20.64
CA LEU A 141 18.18 -10.81 -19.50
C LEU A 141 17.02 -9.82 -19.79
N GLY A 142 16.04 -9.75 -18.86
CA GLY A 142 14.91 -8.81 -18.78
C GLY A 142 13.55 -9.46 -18.42
N GLU A 143 12.48 -8.67 -18.31
CA GLU A 143 11.14 -9.11 -17.86
C GLU A 143 10.57 -10.34 -18.61
N SER A 144 10.42 -11.46 -17.91
CA SER A 144 10.13 -12.75 -18.51
C SER A 144 8.85 -13.38 -18.03
N LYS A 145 8.18 -14.00 -18.99
CA LYS A 145 7.15 -15.01 -18.75
C LYS A 145 7.85 -16.36 -18.77
N HIS A 146 7.58 -17.20 -17.78
CA HIS A 146 7.98 -18.59 -17.78
C HIS A 146 7.34 -19.30 -18.98
N ALA A 147 8.14 -19.99 -19.80
CA ALA A 147 7.75 -20.51 -21.12
C ALA A 147 6.52 -21.42 -21.09
N VAL A 148 6.37 -22.15 -19.98
CA VAL A 148 5.39 -23.24 -19.87
C VAL A 148 4.00 -22.72 -19.51
N GLU A 149 3.87 -21.55 -18.85
CA GLU A 149 2.60 -21.16 -18.22
C GLU A 149 2.18 -19.68 -18.46
N ASN A 150 2.92 -18.91 -19.26
CA ASN A 150 2.70 -17.46 -19.39
C ASN A 150 2.68 -16.73 -18.03
N HIS A 151 3.39 -17.27 -17.05
CA HIS A 151 3.37 -16.82 -15.66
C HIS A 151 4.59 -15.92 -15.38
N PRO A 152 4.48 -14.85 -14.58
CA PRO A 152 5.61 -13.98 -14.28
C PRO A 152 6.74 -14.76 -13.56
N GLY A 153 7.99 -14.55 -14.01
CA GLY A 153 9.21 -15.11 -13.39
C GLY A 153 9.75 -14.30 -12.20
N PHE A 154 8.93 -13.43 -11.61
CA PHE A 154 9.30 -12.61 -10.45
C PHE A 154 8.23 -12.71 -9.36
N ALA A 155 8.55 -12.26 -8.14
CA ALA A 155 7.61 -12.33 -7.02
C ALA A 155 6.40 -11.41 -7.26
N HIS A 156 5.19 -11.96 -7.18
CA HIS A 156 3.96 -11.19 -7.39
C HIS A 156 2.80 -11.70 -6.52
N PHE A 157 1.81 -10.84 -6.38
CA PHE A 157 0.54 -11.08 -5.74
C PHE A 157 -0.45 -11.75 -6.70
N HIS A 158 -1.25 -12.68 -6.16
CA HIS A 158 -2.37 -13.32 -6.85
C HIS A 158 -3.71 -12.75 -6.36
N LYS A 159 -4.67 -12.60 -7.28
CA LYS A 159 -5.98 -11.98 -6.99
C LYS A 159 -7.12 -12.96 -6.73
N ASP A 160 -7.02 -14.22 -7.18
CA ASP A 160 -8.22 -15.07 -7.29
C ASP A 160 -8.16 -16.34 -6.45
N ALA A 161 -9.26 -16.60 -5.73
CA ALA A 161 -9.62 -17.90 -5.16
C ALA A 161 -10.20 -18.86 -6.23
N ASP A 162 -10.52 -18.35 -7.42
CA ASP A 162 -11.35 -19.03 -8.43
C ASP A 162 -10.56 -19.97 -9.36
N ARG A 163 -9.24 -20.09 -9.16
CA ARG A 163 -8.43 -21.12 -9.82
C ARG A 163 -8.04 -22.18 -8.80
N GLU A 164 -8.77 -23.29 -8.79
CA GLU A 164 -8.50 -24.48 -7.96
C GLU A 164 -7.03 -24.95 -8.01
N ALA A 165 -6.30 -24.63 -9.10
CA ALA A 165 -4.88 -24.95 -9.26
C ALA A 165 -3.92 -24.14 -8.36
N PHE A 166 -4.41 -23.08 -7.71
CA PHE A 166 -3.60 -22.13 -6.95
C PHE A 166 -4.13 -21.88 -5.51
N LEU A 167 -4.84 -22.85 -4.94
CA LEU A 167 -5.14 -22.82 -3.50
C LEU A 167 -3.84 -22.78 -2.67
N PRO A 168 -3.77 -21.95 -1.60
CA PRO A 168 -4.90 -21.36 -0.87
C PRO A 168 -5.09 -19.83 -1.06
N PHE A 169 -5.07 -19.28 -2.26
CA PHE A 169 -5.30 -17.83 -2.40
C PHE A 169 -6.76 -17.45 -2.09
N THR A 170 -6.98 -16.36 -1.33
CA THR A 170 -8.26 -15.64 -1.35
C THR A 170 -8.06 -14.31 -2.06
N THR A 171 -9.14 -13.67 -2.51
CA THR A 171 -9.04 -12.33 -3.09
C THR A 171 -8.40 -11.38 -2.08
N PRO A 172 -7.27 -10.72 -2.40
CA PRO A 172 -6.64 -9.81 -1.47
C PRO A 172 -7.59 -8.64 -1.20
N PRO A 173 -7.71 -8.20 0.05
CA PRO A 173 -8.45 -6.99 0.38
C PRO A 173 -7.68 -5.78 -0.16
N GLY A 174 -8.00 -5.31 -1.38
CA GLY A 174 -7.35 -4.14 -1.95
C GLY A 174 -7.36 -4.06 -3.48
N ASP A 175 -6.98 -2.89 -4.00
CA ASP A 175 -6.71 -2.69 -5.42
C ASP A 175 -5.27 -3.13 -5.73
N ILE A 176 -5.13 -4.06 -6.68
CA ILE A 176 -3.84 -4.39 -7.29
C ILE A 176 -3.50 -3.27 -8.26
N GLY A 177 -2.48 -2.49 -7.95
CA GLY A 177 -2.02 -1.42 -8.83
C GLY A 177 -1.48 -1.98 -10.15
N ASP A 178 -1.43 -1.11 -11.17
CA ASP A 178 -1.03 -1.30 -12.58
C ASP A 178 0.34 -1.99 -12.84
N GLN A 179 1.05 -2.47 -11.82
CA GLN A 179 2.38 -3.07 -11.95
C GLN A 179 2.37 -4.59 -11.75
N LEU A 180 1.72 -5.34 -12.66
CA LEU A 180 1.86 -6.80 -12.80
C LEU A 180 1.76 -7.62 -11.49
N GLY A 181 1.03 -7.13 -10.48
CA GLY A 181 0.93 -7.78 -9.17
C GLY A 181 2.13 -7.58 -8.24
N LYS A 182 3.03 -6.60 -8.45
CA LYS A 182 4.12 -6.29 -7.50
C LYS A 182 3.69 -5.45 -6.31
N VAL A 183 2.62 -4.68 -6.46
CA VAL A 183 2.14 -3.75 -5.43
C VAL A 183 0.64 -3.92 -5.24
N ILE A 184 0.21 -4.01 -3.98
CA ILE A 184 -1.19 -3.92 -3.59
C ILE A 184 -1.34 -2.87 -2.48
N THR A 185 -2.50 -2.24 -2.42
CA THR A 185 -2.85 -1.36 -1.30
C THR A 185 -3.95 -1.99 -0.49
N LEU A 186 -3.67 -2.33 0.78
CA LEU A 186 -4.67 -2.77 1.73
C LEU A 186 -5.40 -1.53 2.26
N THR A 187 -6.65 -1.38 1.87
CA THR A 187 -7.50 -0.28 2.28
C THR A 187 -8.59 -0.75 3.23
N GLY A 188 -9.02 0.15 4.11
CA GLY A 188 -10.08 -0.11 5.07
C GLY A 188 -10.50 1.17 5.77
N GLU A 189 -11.23 1.03 6.87
CA GLU A 189 -11.48 2.14 7.78
C GLU A 189 -10.18 2.62 8.43
N THR A 190 -10.19 3.84 8.96
CA THR A 190 -9.07 4.39 9.73
C THR A 190 -8.61 3.41 10.80
N PHE A 191 -7.33 3.10 10.77
CA PHE A 191 -6.68 2.19 11.67
C PHE A 191 -6.11 2.97 12.86
N ALA A 192 -6.96 3.12 13.87
CA ALA A 192 -6.68 3.92 15.05
C ALA A 192 -5.43 3.45 15.81
N ARG A 193 -4.77 4.37 16.50
CA ARG A 193 -3.72 4.06 17.48
C ARG A 193 -4.14 2.98 18.49
N ASN A 194 -3.21 2.10 18.85
CA ASN A 194 -3.41 0.96 19.75
C ASN A 194 -4.49 -0.05 19.30
N SER A 195 -4.80 -0.10 18.01
CA SER A 195 -5.73 -1.08 17.44
C SER A 195 -5.00 -2.19 16.68
N MET A 196 -5.74 -3.27 16.38
CA MET A 196 -5.27 -4.39 15.57
C MET A 196 -6.29 -4.72 14.48
N ARG A 197 -5.81 -5.22 13.34
CA ARG A 197 -6.64 -5.64 12.20
C ARG A 197 -6.03 -6.87 11.57
N ASP A 198 -6.89 -7.81 11.18
CA ASP A 198 -6.50 -9.00 10.44
C ASP A 198 -6.69 -8.77 8.95
N TRP A 199 -5.67 -9.11 8.17
CA TRP A 199 -5.74 -9.29 6.72
C TRP A 199 -5.51 -10.76 6.40
N LYS A 200 -6.42 -11.36 5.64
CA LYS A 200 -6.38 -12.80 5.37
C LYS A 200 -6.34 -13.08 3.87
N GLY A 201 -5.61 -14.14 3.58
CA GLY A 201 -5.42 -14.79 2.29
C GLY A 201 -4.85 -13.93 1.18
N ILE A 202 -3.90 -13.06 1.51
CA ILE A 202 -3.08 -12.37 0.51
C ILE A 202 -2.20 -13.42 -0.19
N GLY A 203 -2.46 -13.67 -1.46
CA GLY A 203 -1.70 -14.66 -2.24
C GLY A 203 -0.38 -14.10 -2.75
N ILE A 204 0.74 -14.75 -2.44
CA ILE A 204 2.09 -14.41 -2.89
C ILE A 204 2.69 -15.61 -3.61
N HIS A 205 3.35 -15.38 -4.74
CA HIS A 205 3.95 -16.43 -5.54
C HIS A 205 5.31 -16.00 -6.08
N GLN A 206 6.31 -16.88 -5.96
CA GLN A 206 7.61 -16.81 -6.60
C GLN A 206 7.92 -18.14 -7.30
N ILE A 207 8.24 -18.10 -8.59
CA ILE A 207 8.69 -19.27 -9.37
C ILE A 207 10.13 -19.63 -8.98
N GLU A 208 10.41 -20.93 -9.00
CA GLU A 208 11.77 -21.48 -8.90
C GLU A 208 12.31 -21.72 -10.31
N GLU A 209 13.53 -21.26 -10.57
CA GLU A 209 14.19 -21.37 -11.87
C GLU A 209 15.44 -22.25 -11.77
N LEU A 210 15.62 -23.16 -12.71
CA LEU A 210 16.72 -24.11 -12.74
C LEU A 210 18.08 -23.43 -12.52
N ASN A 211 18.84 -23.95 -11.55
CA ASN A 211 20.16 -23.49 -11.13
C ASN A 211 20.20 -22.06 -10.55
N GLN A 212 19.06 -21.47 -10.20
CA GLN A 212 19.01 -20.21 -9.46
C GLN A 212 18.53 -20.45 -8.04
N GLN A 213 19.17 -19.77 -7.10
CA GLN A 213 18.63 -19.58 -5.76
C GLN A 213 17.91 -18.24 -5.75
N ARG A 214 16.60 -18.27 -5.53
CA ARG A 214 15.76 -17.07 -5.56
C ARG A 214 15.60 -16.46 -4.18
N ASN A 215 15.45 -15.15 -4.14
CA ASN A 215 15.05 -14.43 -2.93
C ASN A 215 14.19 -13.21 -3.28
N PHE A 216 13.27 -12.81 -2.41
CA PHE A 216 12.52 -11.56 -2.58
C PHE A 216 12.16 -10.96 -1.22
N ILE A 217 11.76 -9.69 -1.23
CA ILE A 217 11.32 -8.97 -0.03
C ILE A 217 9.85 -8.62 -0.19
N LEU A 218 9.05 -8.97 0.81
CA LEU A 218 7.74 -8.36 1.02
C LEU A 218 7.92 -7.18 1.96
N ARG A 219 7.73 -5.97 1.44
CA ARG A 219 7.74 -4.71 2.20
C ARG A 219 6.32 -4.27 2.46
N GLU A 220 5.99 -3.99 3.71
CA GLU A 220 4.73 -3.36 4.10
C GLU A 220 5.00 -1.96 4.67
N THR A 221 4.34 -0.97 4.08
CA THR A 221 4.47 0.45 4.44
C THR A 221 3.12 1.02 4.90
N PRO A 222 2.98 1.47 6.14
CA PRO A 222 1.76 2.16 6.59
C PRO A 222 1.67 3.57 5.99
N PHE A 223 0.45 4.01 5.69
CA PHE A 223 0.17 5.38 5.26
C PHE A 223 -0.66 6.10 6.31
N ALA A 224 -0.20 7.27 6.75
CA ALA A 224 -0.92 8.09 7.72
C ALA A 224 -2.25 8.60 7.16
N VAL A 225 -3.24 8.78 8.06
CA VAL A 225 -4.37 9.67 7.76
C VAL A 225 -3.79 11.07 7.60
N ALA A 226 -4.10 11.74 6.48
CA ALA A 226 -3.72 13.14 6.32
C ALA A 226 -4.27 13.93 7.52
N PRO A 227 -3.47 14.80 8.16
CA PRO A 227 -4.01 15.65 9.20
C PRO A 227 -5.22 16.39 8.63
N PRO A 228 -6.30 16.57 9.42
CA PRO A 228 -7.42 17.36 8.95
C PRO A 228 -6.85 18.69 8.45
N PRO A 229 -7.32 19.20 7.30
CA PRO A 229 -6.86 20.49 6.82
C PRO A 229 -7.02 21.48 7.98
N PRO A 230 -6.04 22.37 8.21
CA PRO A 230 -6.19 23.39 9.25
C PRO A 230 -7.55 24.03 9.01
N PHE A 231 -8.38 24.11 10.05
CA PHE A 231 -9.69 24.73 9.93
C PHE A 231 -9.47 26.09 9.28
N SER A 232 -9.90 26.22 8.03
CA SER A 232 -9.94 27.51 7.38
C SER A 232 -11.11 28.22 8.03
N THR A 233 -10.83 28.87 9.15
CA THR A 233 -11.76 29.89 9.64
C THR A 233 -11.88 30.89 8.49
N PRO A 234 -13.09 31.14 7.97
CA PRO A 234 -13.25 32.20 6.99
C PRO A 234 -12.60 33.47 7.56
N PRO A 235 -11.95 34.31 6.73
CA PRO A 235 -11.36 35.55 7.20
C PRO A 235 -12.40 36.28 8.04
N ILE A 236 -12.07 36.56 9.30
CA ILE A 236 -12.93 37.40 10.13
C ILE A 236 -12.94 38.77 9.44
N PRO A 237 -14.10 39.29 9.00
CA PRO A 237 -14.15 40.60 8.37
C PRO A 237 -13.51 41.65 9.27
N GLU A 238 -12.69 42.53 8.69
CA GLU A 238 -12.07 43.61 9.45
C GLU A 238 -13.16 44.58 9.98
N PRO A 239 -12.91 45.30 11.09
CA PRO A 239 -13.86 46.27 11.64
C PRO A 239 -14.43 47.24 10.60
N GLU A 240 -13.62 47.64 9.62
CA GLU A 240 -13.97 48.52 8.50
C GLU A 240 -15.01 47.87 7.58
N THR A 241 -14.94 46.55 7.39
CA THR A 241 -15.91 45.81 6.58
C THR A 241 -17.29 45.85 7.25
N TYR A 242 -17.33 45.68 8.58
CA TYR A 242 -18.57 45.84 9.34
C TYR A 242 -19.06 47.29 9.33
N ALA A 243 -18.16 48.26 9.45
CA ALA A 243 -18.51 49.67 9.39
C ALA A 243 -19.12 50.05 8.02
N MET A 244 -18.54 49.57 6.91
CA MET A 244 -19.08 49.78 5.57
C MET A 244 -20.45 49.09 5.38
N LEU A 245 -20.62 47.87 5.90
CA LEU A 245 -21.90 47.19 5.87
C LEU A 245 -22.98 48.00 6.61
N LEU A 246 -22.67 48.46 7.83
CA LEU A 246 -23.58 49.27 8.64
C LEU A 246 -23.88 50.62 7.97
N ALA A 247 -22.87 51.27 7.38
CA ALA A 247 -23.05 52.50 6.63
C ALA A 247 -23.96 52.29 5.41
N GLY A 248 -23.78 51.19 4.68
CA GLY A 248 -24.65 50.80 3.55
C GLY A 248 -26.10 50.58 3.98
N LEU A 249 -26.32 49.85 5.08
CA LEU A 249 -27.65 49.63 5.66
C LEU A 249 -28.30 50.94 6.13
N GLY A 250 -27.51 51.83 6.74
CA GLY A 250 -27.96 53.16 7.14
C GLY A 250 -28.39 54.01 5.94
N LEU A 251 -27.62 53.97 4.85
CA LEU A 251 -27.94 54.70 3.61
C LEU A 251 -29.25 54.19 2.98
N ILE A 252 -29.42 52.87 2.85
CA ILE A 252 -30.65 52.27 2.32
C ILE A 252 -31.86 52.69 3.16
N SER A 253 -31.72 52.65 4.50
CA SER A 253 -32.77 53.08 5.42
C SER A 253 -33.16 54.55 5.23
N ALA A 254 -32.18 55.44 5.03
CA ALA A 254 -32.42 56.85 4.77
C ALA A 254 -33.14 57.10 3.43
N VAL A 255 -32.78 56.36 2.38
CA VAL A 255 -33.42 56.46 1.05
C VAL A 255 -34.88 56.03 1.11
N VAL A 256 -35.18 54.90 1.77
CA VAL A 256 -36.56 54.40 1.93
C VAL A 256 -37.41 55.43 2.67
N ARG A 257 -36.93 55.98 3.80
CA ARG A 257 -37.66 56.99 4.58
C ARG A 257 -38.01 58.24 3.75
N ARG A 258 -37.08 58.75 2.93
CA ARG A 258 -37.34 59.91 2.06
C ARG A 258 -38.43 59.64 1.03
N ARG A 259 -38.47 58.43 0.45
CA ARG A 259 -39.51 58.06 -0.52
C ARG A 259 -40.89 57.95 0.12
N SER A 260 -40.99 57.40 1.32
CA SER A 260 -42.27 57.30 2.06
C SER A 260 -42.86 58.66 2.43
N ILE A 261 -42.04 59.69 2.66
CA ILE A 261 -42.53 61.05 2.95
C ILE A 261 -43.16 61.69 1.70
N LYS A 262 -42.57 61.47 0.52
CA LYS A 262 -43.09 62.03 -0.74
C LYS A 262 -44.44 61.42 -1.16
N ILE A 263 -44.68 60.15 -0.80
CA ILE A 263 -45.98 59.50 -1.05
C ILE A 263 -47.07 60.08 -0.12
N LYS A 264 -46.75 60.31 1.16
CA LYS A 264 -47.69 60.93 2.13
C LYS A 264 -47.98 62.41 1.90
N SER A 265 -47.20 63.12 1.08
CA SER A 265 -47.53 64.50 0.66
C SER A 265 -48.44 64.51 -0.57
N VAL A 266 -48.27 63.55 -1.49
CA VAL A 266 -49.15 63.39 -2.66
C VAL A 266 -50.57 62.94 -2.25
N GLU A 267 -50.71 62.09 -1.25
CA GLU A 267 -52.03 61.71 -0.70
C GLU A 267 -52.70 62.82 0.12
N ARG A 268 -51.99 63.90 0.48
CA ARG A 268 -52.54 65.02 1.28
C ARG A 268 -53.04 66.21 0.45
N GLY A 269 -52.84 66.23 -0.86
CA GLY A 269 -53.47 67.23 -1.75
C GLY A 269 -53.00 68.68 -1.55
N ASP A 270 -51.75 68.88 -1.12
CA ASP A 270 -51.06 70.18 -1.13
C ASP A 270 -50.13 70.30 -2.36
#